data_AF-A0A521T8Q7-F1
#
_entry.id   AF-A0A521T8Q7-F1
#
_cell.length_a   1.000
_cell.length_b   1.000
_cell.length_c   1.000
_cell.angle_alpha   90.00
_cell.angle_beta   90.00
_cell.angle_gamma   90.00
#
_symmetry.space_group_name_H-M   'P 1'
#
loop_
_entity.id
_entity.type
_entity.pdbx_description
1 polymer ?
#
loop_
_entity_poly.entity_id
_entity_poly.type
_entity_poly.pdbx_seq_one_letter_code
_entity_poly.pdbx_strand_id
1 'polypeptide(L)'
;MRIVLSIVLASSVAISLSAQQGAPRPKVPPMSPADGIEFGDDMLTKGRYPEAIVAYQRARLASTDEYQRVRAGAGEVKGILRMAGFGAAVDEAASLVESAPRNPRAIAVLGDALWAAGRFTEAEAAYDKAIAIDPADSRARHGRGRALAARGRLAEGLADVEAAVSVDPREEAYLYSMSEILEQLRRFPEAAAALDQYREVMPDKKQNNSARWATAQAALLRGFGKMKPFEIESPGETFTIPFKVVNDKVLVSARINGGQPIDVVVDTGAEHTSLTPDVARAARVDALSVVPTAGIGERGVGFRDLQMGRIDRLEIGPLKARNVTCFIKSPSLTNVPITETQGFAPLALGMSVSIDYSTRVMTLARQIPKEDAGIRLPLRMQRLAMVRGTVNGAVPATFIIDTGGELGLVVSGRLADSLNMDPAVRRIPINVYGTAGRDRSATILPYVDVAFGLGVEAKKASVAVLNLDAPSFLLGIDIGGIVGHGFLSKYKVTFDLQHGELALR
;
A
#
# COMPACT_ATOMS: atom_id res chain seq x y z
N MET A 1 15.25 -17.41 15.99
CA MET A 1 13.80 -17.13 15.93
C MET A 1 13.32 -17.34 14.50
N ARG A 2 12.17 -18.00 14.30
CA ARG A 2 11.52 -18.16 12.98
C ARG A 2 10.25 -17.32 13.01
N ILE A 3 10.05 -16.47 12.01
CA ILE A 3 9.01 -15.44 12.03
C ILE A 3 8.33 -15.37 10.68
N VAL A 4 7.01 -15.13 10.67
CA VAL A 4 6.20 -15.10 9.46
C VAL A 4 5.63 -13.71 9.23
N LEU A 5 5.84 -13.17 8.02
CA LEU A 5 5.18 -11.96 7.57
C LEU A 5 4.02 -12.33 6.62
N SER A 6 2.82 -11.89 6.97
CA SER A 6 1.59 -12.23 6.24
C SER A 6 1.15 -11.17 5.22
N ILE A 7 1.96 -10.13 5.00
CA ILE A 7 1.64 -9.06 4.03
C ILE A 7 1.63 -9.66 2.61
N VAL A 8 0.42 -9.78 2.07
CA VAL A 8 0.15 -10.14 0.67
C VAL A 8 -0.31 -8.87 -0.02
N LEU A 9 0.47 -8.40 -1.00
CA LEU A 9 0.09 -7.27 -1.84
C LEU A 9 -0.26 -7.77 -3.23
N ALA A 10 -1.40 -7.36 -3.76
CA ALA A 10 -1.69 -7.58 -5.17
C ALA A 10 -0.70 -6.79 -6.04
N SER A 11 -0.12 -7.42 -7.05
CA SER A 11 0.87 -6.77 -7.93
C SER A 11 0.17 -5.97 -9.02
N SER A 12 -0.16 -4.71 -8.74
CA SER A 12 -0.70 -3.77 -9.74
C SER A 12 0.37 -2.99 -10.50
N VAL A 13 1.65 -3.12 -10.13
CA VAL A 13 2.79 -2.45 -10.78
C VAL A 13 3.54 -3.43 -11.69
N ALA A 14 3.93 -2.97 -12.88
CA ALA A 14 4.74 -3.74 -13.81
C ALA A 14 6.17 -3.83 -13.25
N ILE A 15 6.58 -5.04 -12.87
CA ILE A 15 7.87 -5.25 -12.24
C ILE A 15 8.85 -5.78 -13.27
N SER A 16 9.71 -4.89 -13.74
CA SER A 16 10.97 -5.24 -14.38
C SER A 16 12.07 -5.24 -13.34
N LEU A 17 12.20 -6.34 -12.59
CA LEU A 17 13.34 -6.58 -11.70
C LEU A 17 14.54 -7.02 -12.54
N SER A 18 15.19 -6.07 -13.20
CA SER A 18 16.62 -6.18 -13.47
C SER A 18 17.32 -5.23 -12.51
N ALA A 19 17.87 -5.80 -11.44
CA ALA A 19 18.70 -5.10 -10.48
C ALA A 19 19.84 -4.37 -11.22
N GLN A 20 19.77 -3.04 -11.29
CA GLN A 20 20.83 -2.20 -11.79
C GLN A 20 21.81 -1.85 -10.67
N GLN A 21 22.59 -2.83 -10.24
CA GLN A 21 23.90 -2.56 -9.68
C GLN A 21 24.93 -3.18 -10.62
N GLY A 22 25.66 -2.33 -11.34
CA GLY A 22 26.65 -2.74 -12.35
C GLY A 22 26.17 -2.74 -13.80
N ALA A 23 24.96 -2.23 -14.10
CA ALA A 23 24.54 -2.05 -15.49
C ALA A 23 25.41 -0.99 -16.19
N PRO A 24 25.80 -1.22 -17.46
CA PRO A 24 26.54 -0.22 -18.22
C PRO A 24 25.75 1.10 -18.28
N ARG A 25 26.47 2.23 -18.30
CA ARG A 25 25.82 3.56 -18.38
C ARG A 25 24.76 3.56 -19.49
N PRO A 26 23.54 4.07 -19.21
CA PRO A 26 22.46 4.08 -20.18
C PRO A 26 22.93 4.72 -21.49
N LYS A 27 22.86 3.96 -22.59
CA LYS A 27 23.23 4.46 -23.93
C LYS A 27 22.06 5.26 -24.49
N VAL A 28 22.07 6.55 -24.22
CA VAL A 28 21.10 7.52 -24.77
C VAL A 28 21.82 8.35 -25.84
N PRO A 29 21.32 8.41 -27.10
CA PRO A 29 21.92 9.23 -28.14
C PRO A 29 21.76 10.74 -27.84
N PRO A 30 22.60 11.62 -28.42
CA PRO A 30 22.32 13.05 -28.41
C PRO A 30 21.07 13.35 -29.25
N MET A 31 20.19 14.18 -28.72
CA MET A 31 18.87 14.48 -29.28
C MET A 31 18.50 15.94 -28.98
N SER A 32 17.56 16.52 -29.73
CA SER A 32 16.94 17.79 -29.34
C SER A 32 16.15 17.62 -28.03
N PRO A 33 15.81 18.69 -27.30
CA PRO A 33 14.97 18.54 -26.11
C PRO A 33 13.62 17.88 -26.39
N ALA A 34 12.97 18.19 -27.51
CA ALA A 34 11.68 17.60 -27.87
C ALA A 34 11.82 16.08 -28.10
N ASP A 35 12.78 15.67 -28.94
CA ASP A 35 13.04 14.26 -29.23
C ASP A 35 13.49 13.50 -27.97
N GLY A 36 14.25 14.16 -27.09
CA GLY A 36 14.68 13.59 -25.82
C GLY A 36 13.53 13.28 -24.88
N ILE A 37 12.49 14.13 -24.85
CA ILE A 37 11.27 13.87 -24.06
C ILE A 37 10.48 12.70 -24.67
N GLU A 38 10.29 12.68 -26.00
CA GLU A 38 9.59 11.58 -26.68
C GLU A 38 10.30 10.24 -26.50
N PHE A 39 11.64 10.23 -26.61
CA PHE A 39 12.45 9.05 -26.30
C PHE A 39 12.28 8.64 -24.84
N GLY A 40 12.26 9.60 -23.91
CA GLY A 40 11.99 9.36 -22.49
C GLY A 40 10.63 8.68 -22.27
N ASP A 41 9.58 9.16 -22.94
CA ASP A 41 8.22 8.60 -22.84
C ASP A 41 8.17 7.16 -23.35
N ASP A 42 8.84 6.89 -24.47
CA ASP A 42 8.96 5.55 -25.05
C ASP A 42 9.74 4.60 -24.13
N MET A 43 10.85 5.05 -23.54
CA MET A 43 11.62 4.26 -22.58
C MET A 43 10.85 3.99 -21.28
N LEU A 44 10.09 4.97 -20.75
CA LEU A 44 9.20 4.76 -19.59
C LEU A 44 8.17 3.66 -19.90
N THR A 45 7.51 3.77 -21.04
CA THR A 45 6.50 2.81 -21.51
C THR A 45 7.09 1.40 -21.63
N LYS A 46 8.37 1.29 -22.03
CA LYS A 46 9.10 0.01 -22.14
C LYS A 46 9.69 -0.49 -20.81
N GLY A 47 9.48 0.22 -19.70
CA GLY A 47 10.06 -0.12 -18.40
C GLY A 47 11.58 0.13 -18.31
N ARG A 48 12.17 0.83 -19.29
CA ARG A 48 13.59 1.20 -19.34
C ARG A 48 13.80 2.53 -18.62
N TYR A 49 13.47 2.55 -17.33
CA TYR A 49 13.48 3.75 -16.49
C TYR A 49 14.85 4.47 -16.47
N PRO A 50 16.00 3.79 -16.40
CA PRO A 50 17.32 4.44 -16.40
C PRO A 50 17.61 5.22 -17.68
N GLU A 51 17.30 4.65 -18.85
CA GLU A 51 17.40 5.34 -20.14
C GLU A 51 16.41 6.52 -20.21
N ALA A 52 15.19 6.35 -19.69
CA ALA A 52 14.21 7.42 -19.66
C ALA A 52 14.69 8.61 -18.81
N ILE A 53 15.16 8.35 -17.59
CA ILE A 53 15.68 9.36 -16.65
C ILE A 53 16.81 10.16 -17.31
N VAL A 54 17.79 9.49 -17.93
CA VAL A 54 18.91 10.17 -18.60
C VAL A 54 18.44 11.02 -19.79
N ALA A 55 17.46 10.54 -20.56
CA ALA A 55 16.91 11.31 -21.68
C ALA A 55 16.19 12.58 -21.21
N TYR A 56 15.35 12.46 -20.18
CA TYR A 56 14.67 13.61 -19.59
C TYR A 56 15.63 14.60 -18.96
N GLN A 57 16.66 14.14 -18.22
CA GLN A 57 17.69 15.01 -17.66
C GLN A 57 18.37 15.86 -18.74
N ARG A 58 18.78 15.22 -19.84
CA ARG A 58 19.40 15.93 -20.97
C ARG A 58 18.44 16.93 -21.60
N ALA A 59 17.19 16.54 -21.84
CA ALA A 59 16.18 17.43 -22.41
C ALA A 59 15.89 18.64 -21.49
N ARG A 60 15.77 18.41 -20.19
CA ARG A 60 15.54 19.44 -19.16
C ARG A 60 16.70 20.43 -19.10
N LEU A 61 17.94 19.95 -19.12
CA LEU A 61 19.14 20.80 -19.05
C LEU A 61 19.41 21.55 -20.35
N ALA A 62 19.05 20.98 -21.51
CA ALA A 62 19.28 21.60 -22.81
C ALA A 62 18.17 22.56 -23.26
N SER A 63 16.96 22.48 -22.68
CA SER A 63 15.83 23.30 -23.11
C SER A 63 15.80 24.68 -22.45
N THR A 64 15.65 25.72 -23.28
CA THR A 64 15.34 27.08 -22.83
C THR A 64 13.84 27.33 -22.65
N ASP A 65 12.97 26.42 -23.12
CA ASP A 65 11.51 26.49 -23.02
C ASP A 65 11.02 25.90 -21.67
N GLU A 66 10.25 26.68 -20.90
CA GLU A 66 9.76 26.23 -19.59
C GLU A 66 8.87 24.99 -19.70
N TYR A 67 7.98 24.94 -20.68
CA TYR A 67 7.07 23.81 -20.85
C TYR A 67 7.83 22.51 -21.08
N GLN A 68 8.85 22.51 -21.95
CA GLN A 68 9.73 21.37 -22.17
C GLN A 68 10.53 21.00 -20.93
N ARG A 69 11.08 21.98 -20.19
CA ARG A 69 11.80 21.70 -18.93
C ARG A 69 10.91 21.04 -17.88
N VAL A 70 9.69 21.57 -17.68
CA VAL A 70 8.72 21.02 -16.72
C VAL A 70 8.22 19.65 -17.17
N ARG A 71 7.95 19.46 -18.46
CA ARG A 71 7.55 18.15 -19.01
C ARG A 71 8.66 17.12 -18.82
N ALA A 72 9.90 17.46 -19.15
CA ALA A 72 11.06 16.59 -18.97
C ALA A 72 11.29 16.28 -17.48
N GLY A 73 11.31 17.29 -16.60
CA GLY A 73 11.47 17.09 -15.16
C GLY A 73 10.37 16.22 -14.55
N ALA A 74 9.11 16.38 -14.99
CA ALA A 74 8.02 15.51 -14.56
C ALA A 74 8.23 14.04 -14.99
N GLY A 75 8.74 13.83 -16.21
CA GLY A 75 9.10 12.50 -16.73
C GLY A 75 10.28 11.87 -15.97
N GLU A 76 11.30 12.67 -15.65
CA GLU A 76 12.45 12.28 -14.84
C GLU A 76 12.00 11.78 -13.47
N VAL A 77 11.22 12.59 -12.74
CA VAL A 77 10.67 12.22 -11.43
C VAL A 77 9.80 10.97 -11.53
N LYS A 78 8.95 10.83 -12.56
CA LYS A 78 8.14 9.61 -12.79
C LYS A 78 9.05 8.39 -12.96
N GLY A 79 10.15 8.50 -13.69
CA GLY A 79 11.14 7.43 -13.86
C GLY A 79 11.83 7.03 -12.56
N ILE A 80 12.25 8.02 -11.76
CA ILE A 80 12.90 7.77 -10.46
C ILE A 80 11.92 7.06 -9.50
N LEU A 81 10.66 7.50 -9.45
CA LEU A 81 9.63 6.87 -8.63
C LEU A 81 9.33 5.42 -9.07
N ARG A 82 9.35 5.15 -10.38
CA ARG A 82 9.23 3.80 -10.94
C ARG A 82 10.42 2.88 -10.59
N MET A 83 11.47 3.42 -9.98
CA MET A 83 12.59 2.67 -9.42
C MET A 83 12.63 2.69 -7.89
N ALA A 84 11.56 3.14 -7.21
CA ALA A 84 11.51 3.35 -5.77
C ALA A 84 12.57 4.32 -5.22
N GLY A 85 13.06 5.25 -6.05
CA GLY A 85 14.00 6.31 -5.66
C GLY A 85 13.31 7.47 -4.93
N PHE A 86 12.57 7.21 -3.86
CA PHE A 86 11.66 8.20 -3.24
C PHE A 86 12.35 9.50 -2.80
N GLY A 87 13.51 9.41 -2.15
CA GLY A 87 14.29 10.60 -1.75
C GLY A 87 14.78 11.42 -2.93
N ALA A 88 15.44 10.78 -3.90
CA ALA A 88 15.93 11.44 -5.11
C ALA A 88 14.79 12.07 -5.94
N ALA A 89 13.62 11.43 -5.97
CA ALA A 89 12.44 11.99 -6.62
C ALA A 89 11.96 13.29 -5.94
N VAL A 90 12.02 13.36 -4.60
CA VAL A 90 11.68 14.58 -3.86
C VAL A 90 12.69 15.69 -4.16
N ASP A 91 13.99 15.37 -4.16
CA ASP A 91 15.06 16.33 -4.43
C ASP A 91 14.94 16.92 -5.85
N GLU A 92 14.76 16.07 -6.87
CA GLU A 92 14.59 16.53 -8.26
C GLU A 92 13.28 17.29 -8.47
N ALA A 93 12.18 16.88 -7.82
CA ALA A 93 10.93 17.62 -7.90
C ALA A 93 11.01 18.99 -7.21
N ALA A 94 11.75 19.10 -6.09
CA ALA A 94 12.00 20.36 -5.42
C ALA A 94 12.82 21.31 -6.31
N SER A 95 13.90 20.80 -6.92
CA SER A 95 14.70 21.54 -7.92
C SER A 95 13.85 22.01 -9.12
N LEU A 96 12.92 21.17 -9.58
CA LEU A 96 11.98 21.55 -10.64
C LEU A 96 11.10 22.73 -10.23
N VAL A 97 10.57 22.73 -9.01
CA VAL A 97 9.78 23.84 -8.45
C VAL A 97 10.64 25.10 -8.28
N GLU A 98 11.89 24.99 -7.85
CA GLU A 98 12.80 26.15 -7.77
C GLU A 98 12.99 26.82 -9.14
N SER A 99 13.10 26.02 -10.20
CA SER A 99 13.22 26.52 -11.57
C SER A 99 11.92 27.08 -12.17
N ALA A 100 10.76 26.69 -11.62
CA ALA A 100 9.43 27.07 -12.11
C ALA A 100 8.42 27.24 -10.94
N PRO A 101 8.60 28.23 -10.04
CA PRO A 101 7.94 28.27 -8.72
C PRO A 101 6.45 28.57 -8.75
N ARG A 102 5.92 29.01 -9.89
CA ARG A 102 4.49 29.28 -10.12
C ARG A 102 3.87 28.33 -11.15
N ASN A 103 4.60 27.29 -11.55
CA ASN A 103 4.06 26.31 -12.49
C ASN A 103 3.28 25.23 -11.71
N PRO A 104 1.95 25.10 -11.92
CA PRO A 104 1.11 24.18 -11.15
C PRO A 104 1.55 22.72 -11.34
N ARG A 105 1.95 22.34 -12.55
CA ARG A 105 2.43 20.98 -12.85
C ARG A 105 3.73 20.65 -12.11
N ALA A 106 4.68 21.57 -12.03
CA ALA A 106 5.92 21.36 -11.25
C ALA A 106 5.62 21.15 -9.76
N ILE A 107 4.71 21.94 -9.20
CA ILE A 107 4.27 21.82 -7.79
C ILE A 107 3.52 20.50 -7.57
N ALA A 108 2.66 20.07 -8.50
CA ALA A 108 1.97 18.79 -8.43
C ALA A 108 2.94 17.60 -8.50
N VAL A 109 4.01 17.70 -9.31
CA VAL A 109 5.09 16.69 -9.36
C VAL A 109 5.81 16.58 -8.02
N LEU A 110 6.05 17.70 -7.33
CA LEU A 110 6.56 17.68 -5.95
C LEU A 110 5.57 16.99 -5.01
N GLY A 111 4.27 17.27 -5.15
CA GLY A 111 3.23 16.55 -4.42
C GLY A 111 3.31 15.03 -4.59
N ASP A 112 3.49 14.55 -5.83
CA ASP A 112 3.65 13.11 -6.09
C ASP A 112 4.90 12.51 -5.46
N ALA A 113 6.02 13.20 -5.54
CA ALA A 113 7.27 12.73 -4.93
C ALA A 113 7.16 12.69 -3.41
N LEU A 114 6.58 13.72 -2.80
CA LEU A 114 6.30 13.77 -1.35
C LEU A 114 5.35 12.65 -0.94
N TRP A 115 4.29 12.41 -1.72
CA TRP A 115 3.33 11.35 -1.46
C TRP A 115 4.01 9.98 -1.46
N ALA A 116 4.81 9.71 -2.49
CA ALA A 116 5.57 8.48 -2.60
C ALA A 116 6.66 8.35 -1.53
N ALA A 117 7.18 9.45 -0.98
CA ALA A 117 8.07 9.43 0.19
C ALA A 117 7.32 9.28 1.53
N GLY A 118 6.00 9.07 1.52
CA GLY A 118 5.18 8.98 2.73
C GLY A 118 4.97 10.33 3.45
N ARG A 119 5.34 11.45 2.82
CA ARG A 119 5.20 12.82 3.33
C ARG A 119 3.81 13.38 3.04
N PHE A 120 2.77 12.67 3.49
CA PHE A 120 1.38 12.88 3.08
C PHE A 120 0.86 14.31 3.29
N THR A 121 1.05 14.90 4.48
CA THR A 121 0.60 16.27 4.76
C THR A 121 1.24 17.30 3.84
N GLU A 122 2.51 17.11 3.52
CA GLU A 122 3.29 18.03 2.67
C GLU A 122 2.90 17.85 1.21
N ALA A 123 2.61 16.62 0.79
CA ALA A 123 2.04 16.31 -0.52
C ALA A 123 0.66 16.96 -0.72
N GLU A 124 -0.24 16.83 0.26
CA GLU A 124 -1.56 17.47 0.26
C GLU A 124 -1.44 18.99 0.06
N ALA A 125 -0.55 19.65 0.83
CA ALA A 125 -0.30 21.08 0.69
C ALA A 125 0.24 21.47 -0.70
N ALA A 126 1.08 20.63 -1.32
CA ALA A 126 1.57 20.87 -2.67
C ALA A 126 0.44 20.74 -3.71
N TYR A 127 -0.42 19.73 -3.61
CA TYR A 127 -1.57 19.59 -4.51
C TYR A 127 -2.55 20.76 -4.37
N ASP A 128 -2.88 21.18 -3.15
CA ASP A 128 -3.75 22.34 -2.92
C ASP A 128 -3.15 23.62 -3.48
N LYS A 129 -1.83 23.82 -3.34
CA LYS A 129 -1.13 24.96 -3.94
C LYS A 129 -1.18 24.94 -5.46
N ALA A 130 -1.00 23.77 -6.10
CA ALA A 130 -1.10 23.64 -7.55
C ALA A 130 -2.52 23.94 -8.06
N ILE A 131 -3.56 23.42 -7.38
CA ILE A 131 -4.98 23.68 -7.70
C ILE A 131 -5.34 25.15 -7.50
N ALA A 132 -4.76 25.82 -6.50
CA ALA A 132 -4.98 27.26 -6.29
C ALA A 132 -4.42 28.13 -7.44
N ILE A 133 -3.38 27.65 -8.13
CA ILE A 133 -2.79 28.32 -9.29
C ILE A 133 -3.56 28.00 -10.57
N ASP A 134 -3.79 26.71 -10.83
CA ASP A 134 -4.61 26.23 -11.94
C ASP A 134 -5.61 25.21 -11.42
N PRO A 135 -6.88 25.61 -11.25
CA PRO A 135 -7.92 24.71 -10.81
C PRO A 135 -8.12 23.50 -11.71
N ALA A 136 -7.72 23.54 -12.98
CA ALA A 136 -7.89 22.48 -13.97
C ALA A 136 -6.68 21.54 -14.10
N ASP A 137 -5.60 21.75 -13.33
CA ASP A 137 -4.43 20.87 -13.35
C ASP A 137 -4.84 19.44 -12.94
N SER A 138 -4.86 18.53 -13.91
CA SER A 138 -5.35 17.17 -13.73
C SER A 138 -4.48 16.36 -12.77
N ARG A 139 -3.18 16.63 -12.73
CA ARG A 139 -2.23 15.94 -11.86
C ARG A 139 -2.44 16.32 -10.40
N ALA A 140 -2.64 17.60 -10.13
CA ALA A 140 -2.93 18.10 -8.80
C ALA A 140 -4.29 17.60 -8.30
N ARG A 141 -5.33 17.59 -9.15
CA ARG A 141 -6.63 16.99 -8.84
C ARG A 141 -6.53 15.50 -8.52
N HIS A 142 -5.83 14.72 -9.35
CA HIS A 142 -5.59 13.30 -9.06
C HIS A 142 -4.88 13.10 -7.73
N GLY A 143 -3.83 13.88 -7.46
CA GLY A 143 -3.10 13.88 -6.21
C GLY A 143 -3.98 14.15 -4.99
N ARG A 144 -4.80 15.22 -5.03
CA ARG A 144 -5.76 15.55 -3.98
C ARG A 144 -6.83 14.46 -3.83
N GLY A 145 -7.30 13.90 -4.93
CA GLY A 145 -8.29 12.83 -4.94
C GLY A 145 -7.80 11.56 -4.22
N ARG A 146 -6.55 11.14 -4.49
CA ARG A 146 -5.89 10.05 -3.74
C ARG A 146 -5.77 10.37 -2.25
N ALA A 147 -5.38 11.59 -1.91
CA ALA A 147 -5.22 12.01 -0.52
C ALA A 147 -6.54 12.09 0.25
N LEU A 148 -7.63 12.50 -0.40
CA LEU A 148 -8.98 12.45 0.15
C LEU A 148 -9.42 11.01 0.40
N ALA A 149 -9.22 10.14 -0.60
CA ALA A 149 -9.54 8.72 -0.47
C ALA A 149 -8.77 8.05 0.67
N ALA A 150 -7.48 8.37 0.82
CA ALA A 150 -6.64 7.87 1.92
C ALA A 150 -7.17 8.21 3.32
N ARG A 151 -7.97 9.27 3.44
CA ARG A 151 -8.59 9.73 4.69
C ARG A 151 -10.05 9.28 4.84
N GLY A 152 -10.51 8.35 4.00
CA GLY A 152 -11.89 7.87 4.01
C GLY A 152 -12.89 8.78 3.28
N ARG A 153 -12.47 9.93 2.73
CA ARG A 153 -13.32 10.86 1.96
C ARG A 153 -13.46 10.40 0.51
N LEU A 154 -13.94 9.17 0.33
CA LEU A 154 -13.92 8.45 -0.95
C LEU A 154 -14.74 9.14 -2.05
N ALA A 155 -15.93 9.66 -1.74
CA ALA A 155 -16.79 10.30 -2.73
C ALA A 155 -16.19 11.59 -3.30
N GLU A 156 -15.59 12.41 -2.43
CA GLU A 156 -14.88 13.63 -2.84
C GLU A 156 -13.59 13.30 -3.60
N GLY A 157 -12.86 12.28 -3.13
CA GLY A 157 -11.69 11.77 -3.82
C GLY A 157 -12.00 11.27 -5.24
N LEU A 158 -13.14 10.58 -5.40
CA LEU A 158 -13.60 10.10 -6.70
C LEU A 158 -13.90 11.26 -7.65
N ALA A 159 -14.60 12.30 -7.18
CA ALA A 159 -14.94 13.45 -8.02
C ALA A 159 -13.68 14.16 -8.57
N ASP A 160 -12.64 14.29 -7.75
CA ASP A 160 -11.36 14.85 -8.17
C ASP A 160 -10.63 13.96 -9.19
N VAL A 161 -10.62 12.65 -8.98
CA VAL A 161 -10.00 11.71 -9.93
C VAL A 161 -10.78 11.65 -11.24
N GLU A 162 -12.11 11.66 -11.22
CA GLU A 162 -12.95 11.73 -12.42
C GLU A 162 -12.67 13.03 -13.21
N ALA A 163 -12.50 14.15 -12.51
CA ALA A 163 -12.12 15.40 -13.13
C ALA A 163 -10.71 15.33 -13.75
N ALA A 164 -9.76 14.63 -13.14
CA ALA A 164 -8.45 14.38 -13.74
C ALA A 164 -8.52 13.49 -15.00
N VAL A 165 -9.29 12.39 -14.93
CA VAL A 165 -9.53 11.47 -16.06
C VAL A 165 -10.21 12.18 -17.24
N SER A 166 -11.12 13.14 -16.98
CA SER A 166 -11.76 13.91 -18.06
C SER A 166 -10.79 14.77 -18.87
N VAL A 167 -9.66 15.19 -18.27
CA VAL A 167 -8.63 16.01 -18.92
C VAL A 167 -7.62 15.11 -19.62
N ASP A 168 -7.17 14.04 -18.95
CA ASP A 168 -6.27 13.05 -19.53
C ASP A 168 -6.83 11.63 -19.34
N PRO A 169 -7.64 11.14 -20.31
CA PRO A 169 -8.30 9.85 -20.20
C PRO A 169 -7.35 8.67 -20.45
N ARG A 170 -6.07 8.93 -20.79
CA ARG A 170 -5.08 7.89 -21.09
C ARG A 170 -3.99 7.76 -20.04
N GLU A 171 -3.95 8.63 -19.02
CA GLU A 171 -3.00 8.49 -17.92
C GLU A 171 -3.37 7.29 -17.03
N GLU A 172 -2.50 6.28 -17.06
CA GLU A 172 -2.67 5.00 -16.35
C GLU A 172 -2.91 5.19 -14.85
N ALA A 173 -2.22 6.14 -14.21
CA ALA A 173 -2.32 6.34 -12.77
C ALA A 173 -3.71 6.86 -12.36
N TYR A 174 -4.38 7.62 -13.23
CA TYR A 174 -5.69 8.18 -12.94
C TYR A 174 -6.77 7.10 -13.02
N LEU A 175 -6.73 6.29 -14.07
CA LEU A 175 -7.65 5.17 -14.26
C LEU A 175 -7.49 4.12 -13.15
N TYR A 176 -6.26 3.83 -12.75
CA TYR A 176 -5.98 2.94 -11.63
C TYR A 176 -6.58 3.45 -10.31
N SER A 177 -6.26 4.69 -9.92
CA SER A 177 -6.81 5.27 -8.68
C SER A 177 -8.34 5.38 -8.72
N MET A 178 -8.93 5.67 -9.88
CA MET A 178 -10.39 5.68 -10.05
C MET A 178 -10.97 4.30 -9.74
N SER A 179 -10.36 3.23 -10.26
CA SER A 179 -10.79 1.86 -9.99
C SER A 179 -10.68 1.48 -8.50
N GLU A 180 -9.59 1.86 -7.83
CA GLU A 180 -9.39 1.60 -6.41
C GLU A 180 -10.42 2.32 -5.54
N ILE A 181 -10.72 3.58 -5.84
CA ILE A 181 -11.70 4.36 -5.10
C ILE A 181 -13.11 3.80 -5.32
N LEU A 182 -13.47 3.45 -6.56
CA LEU A 182 -14.75 2.82 -6.88
C LEU A 182 -14.90 1.46 -6.18
N GLU A 183 -13.83 0.67 -6.10
CA GLU A 183 -13.82 -0.59 -5.36
C GLU A 183 -14.06 -0.36 -3.87
N GLN A 184 -13.37 0.61 -3.25
CA GLN A 184 -13.59 0.98 -1.84
C GLN A 184 -15.01 1.48 -1.57
N LEU A 185 -15.61 2.21 -2.52
CA LEU A 185 -17.02 2.62 -2.51
C LEU A 185 -18.00 1.47 -2.81
N ARG A 186 -17.51 0.27 -3.11
CA ARG A 186 -18.29 -0.92 -3.49
C ARG A 186 -19.08 -0.76 -4.79
N ARG A 187 -18.68 0.19 -5.65
CA ARG A 187 -19.20 0.42 -7.00
C ARG A 187 -18.50 -0.50 -8.01
N PHE A 188 -18.69 -1.80 -7.83
CA PHE A 188 -17.92 -2.85 -8.53
C PHE A 188 -18.08 -2.85 -10.05
N PRO A 189 -19.27 -2.61 -10.64
CA PRO A 189 -19.39 -2.49 -12.10
C PRO A 189 -18.57 -1.34 -12.67
N GLU A 190 -18.59 -0.17 -12.03
CA GLU A 190 -17.80 0.98 -12.46
C GLU A 190 -16.31 0.77 -12.22
N ALA A 191 -15.92 0.14 -11.11
CA ALA A 191 -14.52 -0.23 -10.85
C ALA A 191 -13.99 -1.20 -11.92
N ALA A 192 -14.78 -2.20 -12.33
CA ALA A 192 -14.42 -3.11 -13.42
C ALA A 192 -14.29 -2.38 -14.77
N ALA A 193 -15.13 -1.38 -15.05
CA ALA A 193 -15.02 -0.57 -16.26
C ALA A 193 -13.76 0.32 -16.25
N ALA A 194 -13.43 0.91 -15.10
CA ALA A 194 -12.18 1.67 -14.92
C ALA A 194 -10.94 0.78 -15.11
N LEU A 195 -10.98 -0.47 -14.62
CA LEU A 195 -9.91 -1.45 -14.84
C LEU A 195 -9.76 -1.88 -16.30
N ASP A 196 -10.86 -1.96 -17.06
CA ASP A 196 -10.76 -2.19 -18.51
C ASP A 196 -10.05 -1.04 -19.18
N GLN A 197 -10.43 0.21 -18.88
CA GLN A 197 -9.77 1.40 -19.44
C GLN A 197 -8.29 1.44 -19.06
N TYR A 198 -7.96 1.18 -17.80
CA TYR A 198 -6.58 1.05 -17.30
C TYR A 198 -5.80 0.01 -18.09
N ARG A 199 -6.38 -1.17 -18.35
CA ARG A 199 -5.76 -2.21 -19.18
C ARG A 199 -5.57 -1.74 -20.62
N GLU A 200 -6.50 -0.99 -21.18
CA GLU A 200 -6.44 -0.54 -22.58
C GLU A 200 -5.25 0.39 -22.87
N VAL A 201 -4.81 1.15 -21.87
CA VAL A 201 -3.68 2.08 -22.00
C VAL A 201 -2.32 1.43 -21.71
N MET A 202 -2.30 0.23 -21.12
CA MET A 202 -1.07 -0.48 -20.76
C MET A 202 -0.30 -0.98 -21.99
N PRO A 203 1.04 -0.80 -22.01
CA PRO A 203 1.90 -1.42 -23.02
C PRO A 203 2.02 -2.94 -22.81
N ASP A 204 2.16 -3.67 -23.92
CA ASP A 204 2.29 -5.14 -23.99
C ASP A 204 1.38 -5.90 -22.98
N LYS A 205 0.06 -5.77 -23.17
CA LYS A 205 -0.98 -6.32 -22.28
C LYS A 205 -0.82 -7.82 -21.96
N LYS A 206 -0.16 -8.60 -22.83
CA LYS A 206 0.01 -10.05 -22.64
C LYS A 206 1.11 -10.38 -21.64
N GLN A 207 2.20 -9.61 -21.64
CA GLN A 207 3.36 -9.84 -20.77
C GLN A 207 3.36 -8.94 -19.53
N ASN A 208 2.50 -7.92 -19.50
CA ASN A 208 2.40 -6.99 -18.40
C ASN A 208 1.58 -7.55 -17.22
N ASN A 209 2.24 -7.76 -16.08
CA ASN A 209 1.59 -8.25 -14.86
C ASN A 209 0.49 -7.31 -14.34
N SER A 210 0.60 -6.00 -14.53
CA SER A 210 -0.45 -5.03 -14.19
C SER A 210 -1.71 -5.22 -15.05
N ALA A 211 -1.53 -5.50 -16.35
CA ALA A 211 -2.65 -5.76 -17.26
C ALA A 211 -3.32 -7.11 -16.95
N ARG A 212 -2.52 -8.13 -16.59
CA ARG A 212 -3.01 -9.44 -16.11
C ARG A 212 -3.80 -9.28 -14.80
N TRP A 213 -3.25 -8.54 -13.83
CA TRP A 213 -3.91 -8.22 -12.58
C TRP A 213 -5.24 -7.49 -12.82
N ALA A 214 -5.24 -6.43 -13.64
CA ALA A 214 -6.45 -5.64 -13.92
C ALA A 214 -7.56 -6.49 -14.56
N THR A 215 -7.18 -7.43 -15.43
CA THR A 215 -8.13 -8.39 -16.04
C THR A 215 -8.74 -9.31 -14.99
N ALA A 216 -7.91 -9.88 -14.10
CA ALA A 216 -8.36 -10.77 -13.04
C ALA A 216 -9.22 -10.05 -11.99
N GLN A 217 -8.85 -8.82 -11.63
CA GLN A 217 -9.61 -7.98 -10.72
C GLN A 217 -10.95 -7.58 -11.33
N ALA A 218 -10.99 -7.14 -12.59
CA ALA A 218 -12.24 -6.82 -13.27
C ALA A 218 -13.17 -8.05 -13.40
N ALA A 219 -12.61 -9.23 -13.66
CA ALA A 219 -13.38 -10.48 -13.69
C ALA A 219 -13.99 -10.82 -12.32
N LEU A 220 -13.23 -10.66 -11.23
CA LEU A 220 -13.74 -10.81 -9.88
C LEU A 220 -14.91 -9.87 -9.62
N LEU A 221 -14.71 -8.57 -9.87
CA LEU A 221 -15.71 -7.54 -9.59
C LEU A 221 -17.00 -7.76 -10.39
N ARG A 222 -16.89 -8.21 -11.66
CA ARG A 222 -18.05 -8.62 -12.46
C ARG A 222 -18.71 -9.89 -11.96
N GLY A 223 -17.95 -10.80 -11.37
CA GLY A 223 -18.48 -12.03 -10.74
C GLY A 223 -19.52 -11.77 -9.66
N PHE A 224 -19.57 -10.55 -9.11
CA PHE A 224 -20.64 -10.14 -8.20
C PHE A 224 -21.98 -9.93 -8.91
N GLY A 225 -21.99 -9.63 -10.21
CA GLY A 225 -23.22 -9.40 -10.98
C GLY A 225 -24.12 -8.34 -10.33
N LYS A 226 -25.32 -8.75 -9.90
CA LYS A 226 -26.29 -7.88 -9.20
C LYS A 226 -26.19 -7.96 -7.67
N MET A 227 -25.28 -8.76 -7.12
CA MET A 227 -25.15 -8.96 -5.68
C MET A 227 -24.57 -7.70 -5.02
N LYS A 228 -25.08 -7.36 -3.85
CA LYS A 228 -24.52 -6.28 -3.03
C LYS A 228 -23.21 -6.76 -2.38
N PRO A 229 -22.08 -6.10 -2.64
CA PRO A 229 -20.82 -6.50 -2.03
C PRO A 229 -20.78 -6.21 -0.52
N PHE A 230 -20.25 -7.15 0.27
CA PHE A 230 -20.14 -7.02 1.74
C PHE A 230 -21.41 -6.46 2.40
N GLU A 231 -22.49 -7.22 2.25
CA GLU A 231 -23.79 -6.87 2.83
C GLU A 231 -23.86 -7.40 4.26
N ILE A 232 -23.98 -6.51 5.23
CA ILE A 232 -24.16 -6.88 6.64
C ILE A 232 -25.63 -7.19 6.87
N GLU A 233 -25.94 -8.42 7.29
CA GLU A 233 -27.29 -8.90 7.58
C GLU A 233 -27.70 -8.70 9.03
N SER A 234 -26.72 -8.69 9.94
CA SER A 234 -26.96 -8.54 11.37
C SER A 234 -27.47 -7.13 11.70
N PRO A 235 -28.50 -6.98 12.55
CA PRO A 235 -28.96 -5.67 13.00
C PRO A 235 -27.90 -5.01 13.88
N GLY A 236 -27.84 -3.67 13.85
CA GLY A 236 -26.89 -2.87 14.61
C GLY A 236 -25.73 -2.34 13.77
N GLU A 237 -25.18 -1.21 14.21
CA GLU A 237 -24.10 -0.51 13.52
C GLU A 237 -22.72 -0.84 14.10
N THR A 238 -22.70 -1.49 15.27
CA THR A 238 -21.52 -1.82 16.06
C THR A 238 -21.58 -3.27 16.54
N PHE A 239 -20.49 -4.01 16.37
CA PHE A 239 -20.36 -5.43 16.68
C PHE A 239 -19.21 -5.66 17.66
N THR A 240 -19.54 -6.20 18.84
CA THR A 240 -18.56 -6.49 19.90
C THR A 240 -18.25 -7.98 19.92
N ILE A 241 -16.96 -8.33 19.80
CA ILE A 241 -16.48 -9.69 19.56
C ILE A 241 -15.36 -9.98 20.56
N PRO A 242 -15.50 -11.00 21.44
CA PRO A 242 -14.39 -11.45 22.26
C PRO A 242 -13.31 -12.11 21.39
N PHE A 243 -12.05 -11.90 21.75
CA PHE A 243 -10.93 -12.54 21.06
C PHE A 243 -9.99 -13.24 22.04
N LYS A 244 -9.15 -14.13 21.50
CA LYS A 244 -8.02 -14.73 22.23
C LYS A 244 -6.71 -14.30 21.58
N VAL A 245 -5.65 -14.26 22.36
CA VAL A 245 -4.29 -14.07 21.84
C VAL A 245 -3.56 -15.41 21.90
N VAL A 246 -3.07 -15.89 20.76
CA VAL A 246 -2.25 -17.11 20.68
C VAL A 246 -1.08 -16.82 19.77
N ASN A 247 0.14 -17.08 20.23
CA ASN A 247 1.39 -16.80 19.50
C ASN A 247 1.43 -15.35 18.98
N ASP A 248 1.14 -14.38 19.85
CA ASP A 248 1.12 -12.95 19.54
C ASP A 248 0.16 -12.56 18.40
N LYS A 249 -0.90 -13.36 18.17
CA LYS A 249 -1.95 -13.07 17.18
C LYS A 249 -3.30 -12.94 17.83
N VAL A 250 -4.04 -11.90 17.44
CA VAL A 250 -5.45 -11.70 17.82
C VAL A 250 -6.30 -12.65 16.99
N LEU A 251 -7.03 -13.55 17.64
CA LEU A 251 -7.83 -14.58 16.99
C LEU A 251 -9.30 -14.46 17.41
N VAL A 252 -10.18 -14.50 16.43
CA VAL A 252 -11.63 -14.55 16.62
C VAL A 252 -12.19 -15.82 16.00
N SER A 253 -13.29 -16.31 16.55
CA SER A 253 -13.99 -17.46 15.98
C SER A 253 -14.88 -17.01 14.82
N ALA A 254 -14.73 -17.65 13.67
CA ALA A 254 -15.51 -17.38 12.48
C ALA A 254 -16.19 -18.64 11.93
N ARG A 255 -17.36 -18.48 11.29
CA ARG A 255 -17.96 -19.51 10.44
C ARG A 255 -18.00 -19.00 9.00
N ILE A 256 -17.55 -19.84 8.09
CA ILE A 256 -17.53 -19.54 6.65
C ILE A 256 -18.53 -20.46 5.96
N ASN A 257 -19.48 -19.87 5.24
CA ASN A 257 -20.54 -20.56 4.50
C ASN A 257 -21.32 -21.58 5.34
N GLY A 258 -21.58 -21.25 6.62
CA GLY A 258 -22.30 -22.13 7.55
C GLY A 258 -21.49 -23.34 8.06
N GLY A 259 -20.19 -23.40 7.76
CA GLY A 259 -19.29 -24.46 8.21
C GLY A 259 -19.06 -24.50 9.73
N GLN A 260 -18.13 -25.37 10.15
CA GLN A 260 -17.69 -25.43 11.54
C GLN A 260 -16.93 -24.16 11.94
N PRO A 261 -16.95 -23.77 13.23
CA PRO A 261 -16.16 -22.64 13.70
C PRO A 261 -14.68 -22.90 13.48
N ILE A 262 -13.99 -21.88 12.98
CA ILE A 262 -12.53 -21.86 12.83
C ILE A 262 -11.97 -20.60 13.49
N ASP A 263 -10.71 -20.66 13.91
CA ASP A 263 -10.01 -19.45 14.35
C ASP A 263 -9.50 -18.68 13.12
N VAL A 264 -9.71 -17.37 13.09
CA VAL A 264 -9.16 -16.47 12.07
C VAL A 264 -8.34 -15.37 12.74
N VAL A 265 -7.18 -15.05 12.16
CA VAL A 265 -6.32 -13.96 12.66
C VAL A 265 -6.93 -12.63 12.27
N VAL A 266 -7.08 -11.70 13.20
CA VAL A 266 -7.47 -10.31 12.89
C VAL A 266 -6.25 -9.59 12.34
N ASP A 267 -6.29 -9.26 11.05
CA ASP A 267 -5.15 -8.76 10.28
C ASP A 267 -5.48 -7.37 9.70
N THR A 268 -5.03 -6.31 10.38
CA THR A 268 -5.17 -4.93 9.91
C THR A 268 -4.12 -4.54 8.86
N GLY A 269 -3.09 -5.39 8.65
CA GLY A 269 -2.01 -5.20 7.68
C GLY A 269 -2.25 -5.92 6.35
N ALA A 270 -3.50 -6.31 6.05
CA ALA A 270 -3.86 -7.06 4.85
C ALA A 270 -4.88 -6.35 3.96
N GLU A 271 -4.71 -6.51 2.64
CA GLU A 271 -5.61 -5.95 1.61
C GLU A 271 -6.92 -6.73 1.47
N HIS A 272 -6.95 -7.99 1.90
CA HIS A 272 -8.13 -8.83 1.83
C HIS A 272 -8.17 -9.84 2.98
N THR A 273 -9.39 -10.21 3.38
CA THR A 273 -9.62 -11.44 4.15
C THR A 273 -9.03 -12.60 3.36
N SER A 274 -8.38 -13.56 4.02
CA SER A 274 -7.66 -14.62 3.33
C SER A 274 -7.90 -16.00 3.95
N LEU A 275 -8.01 -17.01 3.10
CA LEU A 275 -8.23 -18.40 3.46
C LEU A 275 -7.08 -19.27 3.00
N THR A 276 -6.76 -20.31 3.78
CA THR A 276 -5.92 -21.40 3.28
C THR A 276 -6.69 -22.23 2.26
N PRO A 277 -6.01 -22.94 1.33
CA PRO A 277 -6.69 -23.77 0.34
C PRO A 277 -7.61 -24.83 0.95
N ASP A 278 -7.22 -25.42 2.09
CA ASP A 278 -8.01 -26.44 2.76
C ASP A 278 -9.29 -25.86 3.40
N VAL A 279 -9.19 -24.68 4.02
CA VAL A 279 -10.36 -23.98 4.57
C VAL A 279 -11.30 -23.56 3.44
N ALA A 280 -10.77 -23.01 2.34
CA ALA A 280 -11.57 -22.62 1.18
C ALA A 280 -12.32 -23.82 0.58
N ARG A 281 -11.64 -24.97 0.42
CA ARG A 281 -12.25 -26.21 -0.09
C ARG A 281 -13.33 -26.74 0.87
N ALA A 282 -13.04 -26.79 2.16
CA ALA A 282 -13.98 -27.28 3.17
C ALA A 282 -15.25 -26.41 3.25
N ALA A 283 -15.08 -25.08 3.14
CA ALA A 283 -16.17 -24.12 3.15
C ALA A 283 -16.84 -23.91 1.77
N ARG A 284 -16.39 -24.62 0.73
CA ARG A 284 -16.89 -24.48 -0.66
C ARG A 284 -16.84 -23.04 -1.16
N VAL A 285 -15.71 -22.38 -0.94
CA VAL A 285 -15.46 -21.03 -1.46
C VAL A 285 -14.90 -21.16 -2.88
N ASP A 286 -15.67 -20.73 -3.86
CA ASP A 286 -15.26 -20.78 -5.27
C ASP A 286 -14.18 -19.75 -5.56
N ALA A 287 -13.15 -20.17 -6.31
CA ALA A 287 -12.19 -19.28 -6.92
C ALA A 287 -12.82 -18.64 -8.17
N LEU A 288 -12.85 -17.31 -8.21
CA LEU A 288 -13.44 -16.52 -9.30
C LEU A 288 -12.39 -16.02 -10.28
N SER A 289 -11.18 -15.75 -9.80
CA SER A 289 -10.06 -15.32 -10.64
C SER A 289 -8.72 -15.66 -9.97
N VAL A 290 -7.62 -15.43 -10.68
CA VAL A 290 -6.25 -15.58 -10.18
C VAL A 290 -5.51 -14.26 -10.36
N VAL A 291 -4.93 -13.74 -9.28
CA VAL A 291 -4.16 -12.50 -9.29
C VAL A 291 -2.69 -12.77 -8.98
N PRO A 292 -1.76 -12.15 -9.73
CA PRO A 292 -0.37 -12.15 -9.34
C PRO A 292 -0.23 -11.31 -8.07
N THR A 293 0.33 -11.92 -7.02
CA THR A 293 0.71 -11.21 -5.80
C THR A 293 2.22 -11.17 -5.68
N ALA A 294 2.71 -10.14 -5.03
CA ALA A 294 4.13 -9.98 -4.77
C ALA A 294 4.35 -9.72 -3.28
N GLY A 295 5.50 -10.15 -2.80
CA GLY A 295 5.88 -10.00 -1.40
C GLY A 295 7.34 -10.36 -1.18
N ILE A 296 7.73 -10.42 0.10
CA ILE A 296 9.09 -10.74 0.50
C ILE A 296 9.43 -12.18 0.10
N GLY A 297 10.56 -12.37 -0.57
CA GLY A 297 11.02 -13.67 -1.07
C GLY A 297 12.54 -13.82 -1.20
N GLU A 298 12.99 -15.02 -1.60
CA GLU A 298 14.42 -15.41 -1.57
C GLU A 298 15.39 -14.51 -2.38
N ARG A 299 14.85 -13.69 -3.30
CA ARG A 299 15.61 -12.73 -4.13
C ARG A 299 15.12 -11.28 -3.99
N GLY A 300 14.58 -10.93 -2.82
CA GLY A 300 14.01 -9.59 -2.54
C GLY A 300 12.50 -9.57 -2.78
N VAL A 301 12.09 -9.55 -4.04
CA VAL A 301 10.67 -9.68 -4.44
C VAL A 301 10.45 -11.07 -4.99
N GLY A 302 9.47 -11.79 -4.46
CA GLY A 302 8.96 -13.00 -5.10
C GLY A 302 7.51 -12.81 -5.52
N PHE A 303 7.12 -13.55 -6.56
CA PHE A 303 5.76 -13.58 -7.07
C PHE A 303 5.10 -14.90 -6.72
N ARG A 304 3.82 -14.80 -6.39
CA ARG A 304 2.95 -15.95 -6.19
C ARG A 304 1.58 -15.59 -6.73
N ASP A 305 1.07 -16.40 -7.63
CA ASP A 305 -0.33 -16.31 -8.03
C ASP A 305 -1.20 -16.73 -6.84
N LEU A 306 -2.17 -15.90 -6.46
CA LEU A 306 -3.22 -16.26 -5.51
C LEU A 306 -4.56 -16.29 -6.21
N GLN A 307 -5.45 -17.13 -5.70
CA GLN A 307 -6.83 -17.14 -6.16
C GLN A 307 -7.61 -16.05 -5.43
N MET A 308 -8.49 -15.34 -6.14
CA MET A 308 -9.52 -14.51 -5.52
C MET A 308 -10.83 -15.29 -5.51
N GLY A 309 -11.53 -15.23 -4.39
CA GLY A 309 -12.81 -15.90 -4.19
C GLY A 309 -13.83 -15.00 -3.52
N ARG A 310 -15.03 -15.57 -3.34
CA ARG A 310 -16.14 -14.93 -2.64
C ARG A 310 -16.65 -15.87 -1.57
N ILE A 311 -16.57 -15.43 -0.32
CA ILE A 311 -17.28 -16.06 0.79
C ILE A 311 -18.75 -15.63 0.70
N ASP A 312 -19.66 -16.59 0.54
CA ASP A 312 -21.10 -16.32 0.47
C ASP A 312 -21.63 -15.76 1.79
N ARG A 313 -21.17 -16.33 2.91
CA ARG A 313 -21.57 -15.92 4.25
C ARG A 313 -20.42 -16.04 5.25
N LEU A 314 -20.12 -14.93 5.91
CA LEU A 314 -19.13 -14.85 6.99
C LEU A 314 -19.86 -14.49 8.29
N GLU A 315 -19.61 -15.28 9.34
CA GLU A 315 -20.11 -15.00 10.68
C GLU A 315 -18.94 -14.87 11.65
N ILE A 316 -18.87 -13.76 12.40
CA ILE A 316 -17.88 -13.54 13.46
C ILE A 316 -18.61 -12.91 14.65
N GLY A 317 -18.87 -13.70 15.69
CA GLY A 317 -19.72 -13.26 16.80
C GLY A 317 -21.08 -12.76 16.31
N PRO A 318 -21.51 -11.53 16.66
CA PRO A 318 -22.77 -10.96 16.19
C PRO A 318 -22.74 -10.47 14.74
N LEU A 319 -21.56 -10.27 14.13
CA LEU A 319 -21.44 -9.83 12.74
C LEU A 319 -21.80 -10.98 11.80
N LYS A 320 -22.80 -10.76 10.94
CA LYS A 320 -23.16 -11.65 9.83
C LYS A 320 -23.11 -10.87 8.54
N ALA A 321 -22.29 -11.30 7.59
CA ALA A 321 -22.12 -10.61 6.31
C ALA A 321 -22.16 -11.57 5.12
N ARG A 322 -22.62 -11.08 3.97
CA ARG A 322 -22.62 -11.80 2.70
C ARG A 322 -21.68 -11.18 1.69
N ASN A 323 -21.32 -11.98 0.67
CA ASN A 323 -20.56 -11.51 -0.49
C ASN A 323 -19.22 -10.86 -0.10
N VAL A 324 -18.47 -11.54 0.75
CA VAL A 324 -17.16 -11.07 1.25
C VAL A 324 -16.08 -11.53 0.28
N THR A 325 -15.35 -10.58 -0.31
CA THR A 325 -14.16 -10.86 -1.13
C THR A 325 -13.06 -11.47 -0.27
N CYS A 326 -12.40 -12.50 -0.77
CA CYS A 326 -11.23 -13.07 -0.09
C CYS A 326 -10.13 -13.50 -1.05
N PHE A 327 -8.89 -13.54 -0.56
CA PHE A 327 -7.84 -14.33 -1.18
C PHE A 327 -7.90 -15.78 -0.70
N ILE A 328 -7.68 -16.71 -1.61
CA ILE A 328 -7.37 -18.10 -1.31
C ILE A 328 -5.88 -18.26 -1.57
N LYS A 329 -5.13 -18.66 -0.53
CA LYS A 329 -3.67 -18.83 -0.53
C LYS A 329 -3.23 -20.05 -1.34
N SER A 330 -3.67 -20.13 -2.59
CA SER A 330 -3.47 -21.25 -3.51
C SER A 330 -2.64 -20.79 -4.72
N PRO A 331 -1.53 -21.48 -5.06
CA PRO A 331 -1.00 -22.68 -4.38
C PRO A 331 -0.42 -22.33 -3.00
N SER A 332 -0.44 -23.24 -2.03
CA SER A 332 0.15 -23.04 -0.68
C SER A 332 1.64 -22.68 -0.75
N LEU A 333 2.14 -21.97 0.27
CA LEU A 333 3.59 -21.78 0.42
C LEU A 333 4.29 -23.13 0.53
N THR A 334 5.30 -23.33 -0.30
CA THR A 334 6.20 -24.47 -0.22
C THR A 334 7.51 -24.05 0.44
N ASN A 335 8.22 -25.01 1.06
CA ASN A 335 9.55 -24.80 1.64
C ASN A 335 9.63 -23.77 2.80
N VAL A 336 8.52 -23.55 3.50
CA VAL A 336 8.48 -22.75 4.74
C VAL A 336 8.16 -23.66 5.94
N PRO A 337 8.82 -23.47 7.10
CA PRO A 337 8.69 -24.37 8.25
C PRO A 337 7.43 -24.12 9.10
N ILE A 338 6.41 -23.47 8.52
CA ILE A 338 5.25 -22.91 9.21
C ILE A 338 3.99 -23.03 8.34
N THR A 339 2.85 -23.30 8.98
CA THR A 339 1.56 -23.43 8.30
C THR A 339 0.96 -22.04 8.09
N GLU A 340 0.51 -21.75 6.87
CA GLU A 340 -0.24 -20.53 6.59
C GLU A 340 -1.54 -20.48 7.41
N THR A 341 -1.86 -19.31 7.96
CA THR A 341 -3.12 -19.09 8.67
C THR A 341 -4.11 -18.33 7.81
N GLN A 342 -5.40 -18.58 8.00
CA GLN A 342 -6.47 -17.71 7.51
C GLN A 342 -6.52 -16.39 8.32
N GLY A 343 -6.91 -15.31 7.66
CA GLY A 343 -6.96 -13.97 8.23
C GLY A 343 -8.27 -13.26 7.89
N PHE A 344 -8.79 -12.48 8.83
CA PHE A 344 -9.91 -11.57 8.68
C PHE A 344 -9.36 -10.15 8.63
N ALA A 345 -9.57 -9.46 7.51
CA ALA A 345 -9.08 -8.10 7.30
C ALA A 345 -10.25 -7.10 7.38
N PRO A 346 -10.58 -6.57 8.57
CA PRO A 346 -11.74 -5.68 8.73
C PRO A 346 -11.57 -4.37 7.96
N LEU A 347 -10.36 -3.80 7.95
CA LEU A 347 -10.09 -2.52 7.28
C LEU A 347 -10.31 -2.60 5.77
N ALA A 348 -9.89 -3.71 5.15
CA ALA A 348 -10.13 -4.00 3.74
C ALA A 348 -11.63 -4.10 3.38
N LEU A 349 -12.48 -4.42 4.36
CA LEU A 349 -13.93 -4.47 4.18
C LEU A 349 -14.61 -3.10 4.42
N GLY A 350 -13.82 -2.07 4.72
CA GLY A 350 -14.32 -0.72 5.04
C GLY A 350 -14.93 -0.63 6.43
N MET A 351 -14.49 -1.49 7.36
CA MET A 351 -14.91 -1.46 8.76
C MET A 351 -13.82 -0.82 9.61
N SER A 352 -14.19 0.19 10.40
CA SER A 352 -13.40 0.67 11.52
C SER A 352 -13.33 -0.43 12.60
N VAL A 353 -12.20 -0.50 13.29
CA VAL A 353 -11.95 -1.54 14.32
C VAL A 353 -11.30 -0.94 15.55
N SER A 354 -11.80 -1.29 16.72
CA SER A 354 -11.12 -1.07 18.01
C SER A 354 -10.74 -2.41 18.62
N ILE A 355 -9.48 -2.58 19.00
CA ILE A 355 -8.96 -3.76 19.68
C ILE A 355 -8.52 -3.34 21.07
N ASP A 356 -9.26 -3.77 22.08
CA ASP A 356 -8.91 -3.58 23.49
C ASP A 356 -8.24 -4.84 24.03
N TYR A 357 -6.92 -4.80 24.14
CA TYR A 357 -6.11 -5.92 24.62
C TYR A 357 -6.30 -6.20 26.12
N SER A 358 -6.69 -5.20 26.90
CA SER A 358 -6.89 -5.34 28.35
C SER A 358 -8.15 -6.14 28.67
N THR A 359 -9.22 -5.87 27.92
CA THR A 359 -10.51 -6.56 28.07
C THR A 359 -10.66 -7.75 27.12
N ARG A 360 -9.77 -7.88 26.14
CA ARG A 360 -9.79 -8.88 25.06
C ARG A 360 -11.08 -8.82 24.23
N VAL A 361 -11.51 -7.59 23.96
CA VAL A 361 -12.71 -7.29 23.20
C VAL A 361 -12.34 -6.48 21.97
N MET A 362 -12.85 -6.91 20.82
CA MET A 362 -12.78 -6.17 19.56
C MET A 362 -14.15 -5.58 19.24
N THR A 363 -14.17 -4.34 18.80
CA THR A 363 -15.37 -3.65 18.31
C THR A 363 -15.21 -3.33 16.83
N LEU A 364 -16.20 -3.71 16.02
CA LEU A 364 -16.26 -3.40 14.59
C LEU A 364 -17.46 -2.49 14.30
N ALA A 365 -17.26 -1.47 13.49
CA ALA A 365 -18.35 -0.60 13.03
C ALA A 365 -17.98 0.06 11.70
N ARG A 366 -18.95 0.51 10.91
CA ARG A 366 -18.64 1.45 9.81
C ARG A 366 -18.20 2.81 10.39
N GLN A 367 -18.91 3.25 11.42
CA GLN A 367 -18.63 4.45 12.19
C GLN A 367 -18.41 4.04 13.63
N ILE A 368 -17.15 4.06 14.08
CA ILE A 368 -16.85 3.73 15.46
C ILE A 368 -17.14 4.95 16.34
N PRO A 369 -17.75 4.80 17.53
CA PRO A 369 -17.95 5.92 18.44
C PRO A 369 -16.62 6.62 18.73
N LYS A 370 -16.63 7.94 18.64
CA LYS A 370 -15.44 8.76 18.90
C LYS A 370 -15.08 8.68 20.39
N GLU A 371 -13.83 8.36 20.70
CA GLU A 371 -13.34 8.30 22.08
C GLU A 371 -12.50 9.54 22.45
N ASP A 372 -12.93 10.35 23.41
CA ASP A 372 -12.27 11.64 23.69
C ASP A 372 -10.85 11.54 24.30
N ALA A 373 -10.41 10.35 24.75
CA ALA A 373 -9.13 10.15 25.42
C ALA A 373 -8.15 9.29 24.61
N GLY A 374 -6.89 9.70 24.56
CA GLY A 374 -5.79 8.98 23.90
C GLY A 374 -5.03 9.85 22.89
N ILE A 375 -3.94 9.31 22.35
CA ILE A 375 -3.19 9.96 21.27
C ILE A 375 -3.85 9.62 19.95
N ARG A 376 -4.04 10.63 19.10
CA ARG A 376 -4.61 10.48 17.75
C ARG A 376 -3.55 10.77 16.71
N LEU A 377 -3.41 9.85 15.78
CA LEU A 377 -2.45 9.94 14.68
C LEU A 377 -3.21 10.02 13.37
N PRO A 378 -2.80 10.90 12.44
CA PRO A 378 -3.33 10.88 11.09
C PRO A 378 -3.07 9.51 10.47
N LEU A 379 -4.14 8.80 10.14
CA LEU A 379 -4.13 7.54 9.43
C LEU A 379 -4.25 7.83 7.93
N ARG A 380 -3.49 7.09 7.12
CA ARG A 380 -3.66 7.04 5.68
C ARG A 380 -3.90 5.60 5.28
N MET A 381 -5.12 5.33 4.81
CA MET A 381 -5.52 4.04 4.29
C MET A 381 -5.26 4.01 2.78
N GLN A 382 -4.11 3.48 2.39
CA GLN A 382 -3.66 3.37 0.99
C GLN A 382 -3.35 1.91 0.71
N ARG A 383 -4.42 1.13 0.50
CA ARG A 383 -4.45 -0.35 0.51
C ARG A 383 -4.13 -0.97 1.88
N LEU A 384 -3.14 -0.42 2.59
CA LEU A 384 -2.79 -0.73 3.97
C LEU A 384 -2.93 0.51 4.87
N ALA A 385 -3.16 0.26 6.16
CA ALA A 385 -3.26 1.29 7.19
C ALA A 385 -1.88 1.79 7.60
N MET A 386 -1.60 3.08 7.36
CA MET A 386 -0.30 3.69 7.64
C MET A 386 -0.40 4.92 8.53
N VAL A 387 0.56 5.08 9.43
CA VAL A 387 0.76 6.31 10.21
C VAL A 387 2.21 6.76 10.12
N ARG A 388 2.45 8.04 10.40
CA ARG A 388 3.80 8.59 10.45
C ARG A 388 4.34 8.58 11.88
N GLY A 389 5.59 8.20 12.02
CA GLY A 389 6.35 8.23 13.27
C GLY A 389 7.77 8.73 13.06
N THR A 390 8.58 8.64 14.11
CA THR A 390 10.00 9.00 14.09
C THR A 390 10.85 7.87 14.67
N VAL A 391 12.03 7.69 14.10
CA VAL A 391 13.06 6.76 14.60
C VAL A 391 14.25 7.55 15.12
N ASN A 392 14.78 7.14 16.28
CA ASN A 392 15.89 7.79 17.00
C ASN A 392 15.67 9.30 17.19
N GLY A 393 14.41 9.69 17.45
CA GLY A 393 14.01 11.07 17.78
C GLY A 393 14.02 12.08 16.63
N ALA A 394 14.54 11.72 15.44
CA ALA A 394 14.76 12.69 14.37
C ALA A 394 14.42 12.20 12.96
N VAL A 395 14.44 10.89 12.70
CA VAL A 395 14.25 10.37 11.34
C VAL A 395 12.78 10.04 11.11
N PRO A 396 12.02 10.83 10.32
CA PRO A 396 10.62 10.55 10.06
C PRO A 396 10.48 9.31 9.19
N ALA A 397 9.46 8.50 9.47
CA ALA A 397 9.18 7.27 8.73
C ALA A 397 7.69 6.95 8.73
N THR A 398 7.24 6.30 7.66
CA THR A 398 5.87 5.80 7.53
C THR A 398 5.83 4.34 7.96
N PHE A 399 4.87 4.00 8.82
CA PHE A 399 4.71 2.67 9.38
C PHE A 399 3.36 2.08 9.04
N ILE A 400 3.36 0.84 8.55
CA ILE A 400 2.16 0.02 8.45
C ILE A 400 1.76 -0.43 9.86
N ILE A 401 0.47 -0.37 10.19
CA ILE A 401 -0.05 -0.86 11.47
C ILE A 401 -0.72 -2.21 11.27
N ASP A 402 -0.07 -3.27 11.76
CA ASP A 402 -0.39 -4.67 11.42
C ASP A 402 -0.63 -5.52 12.68
N THR A 403 -1.89 -5.73 13.04
CA THR A 403 -2.25 -6.58 14.18
C THR A 403 -2.07 -8.07 13.92
N GLY A 404 -1.89 -8.48 12.66
CA GLY A 404 -1.65 -9.87 12.25
C GLY A 404 -0.16 -10.25 12.25
N GLY A 405 0.73 -9.26 12.30
CA GLY A 405 2.17 -9.42 12.33
C GLY A 405 2.71 -9.93 13.66
N GLU A 406 3.61 -10.93 13.60
CA GLU A 406 4.30 -11.53 14.75
C GLU A 406 5.43 -10.63 15.31
N LEU A 407 5.89 -9.67 14.52
CA LEU A 407 6.96 -8.74 14.91
C LEU A 407 6.37 -7.52 15.60
N GLY A 408 6.86 -7.20 16.80
CA GLY A 408 6.43 -6.01 17.51
C GLY A 408 6.77 -4.71 16.78
N LEU A 409 8.04 -4.54 16.39
CA LEU A 409 8.52 -3.38 15.65
C LEU A 409 9.46 -3.83 14.54
N VAL A 410 9.21 -3.31 13.34
CA VAL A 410 10.01 -3.52 12.14
C VAL A 410 10.43 -2.17 11.59
N VAL A 411 11.67 -2.07 11.14
CA VAL A 411 12.18 -0.98 10.30
C VAL A 411 12.68 -1.55 8.97
N SER A 412 12.62 -0.76 7.91
CA SER A 412 13.19 -1.15 6.61
C SER A 412 14.72 -1.14 6.68
N GLY A 413 15.37 -1.96 5.85
CA GLY A 413 16.82 -1.93 5.67
C GLY A 413 17.34 -0.53 5.36
N ARG A 414 16.69 0.18 4.42
CA ARG A 414 17.06 1.55 4.02
C ARG A 414 16.97 2.54 5.18
N LEU A 415 15.93 2.45 6.00
CA LEU A 415 15.81 3.27 7.20
C LEU A 415 16.90 2.90 8.20
N ALA A 416 17.10 1.61 8.47
CA ALA A 416 18.12 1.14 9.41
C ALA A 416 19.55 1.54 9.01
N ASP A 417 19.84 1.62 7.71
CA ASP A 417 21.13 2.04 7.17
C ASP A 417 21.34 3.57 7.24
N SER A 418 20.26 4.37 7.31
CA SER A 418 20.34 5.82 7.52
C SER A 418 20.40 6.22 9.00
N LEU A 419 20.15 5.28 9.91
CA LEU A 419 20.37 5.49 11.34
C LEU A 419 21.90 5.52 11.58
N ASN A 420 22.42 6.69 11.95
CA ASN A 420 23.81 6.87 12.37
C ASN A 420 24.07 6.17 13.73
N MET A 421 23.98 4.84 13.75
CA MET A 421 24.17 4.02 14.93
C MET A 421 25.66 3.95 15.32
N ASP A 422 25.92 3.73 16.61
CA ASP A 422 27.26 3.42 17.09
C ASP A 422 27.82 2.18 16.33
N PRO A 423 29.00 2.26 15.71
CA PRO A 423 29.62 1.13 14.99
C PRO A 423 29.78 -0.16 15.81
N ALA A 424 29.79 -0.07 17.15
CA ALA A 424 29.82 -1.23 18.05
C ALA A 424 28.49 -2.01 18.07
N VAL A 425 27.38 -1.40 17.65
CA VAL A 425 26.06 -2.04 17.62
C VAL A 425 26.00 -3.05 16.49
N ARG A 426 25.97 -4.34 16.85
CA ARG A 426 25.89 -5.44 15.89
C ARG A 426 24.46 -5.82 15.57
N ARG A 427 24.18 -6.01 14.26
CA ARG A 427 22.95 -6.63 13.78
C ARG A 427 22.99 -8.14 14.00
N ILE A 428 21.88 -8.71 14.49
CA ILE A 428 21.77 -10.14 14.81
C ILE A 428 20.94 -10.83 13.73
N PRO A 429 21.48 -11.78 12.95
CA PRO A 429 20.72 -12.49 11.92
C PRO A 429 19.51 -13.25 12.47
N ILE A 430 18.37 -13.16 11.77
CA ILE A 430 17.14 -13.90 12.09
C ILE A 430 16.56 -14.56 10.83
N ASN A 431 15.62 -15.49 11.03
CA ASN A 431 14.93 -16.15 9.92
C ASN A 431 13.52 -15.60 9.81
N VAL A 432 13.26 -14.86 8.74
CA VAL A 432 11.94 -14.30 8.42
C VAL A 432 11.46 -14.89 7.10
N TYR A 433 10.20 -15.30 7.07
CA TYR A 433 9.55 -15.91 5.91
C TYR A 433 8.35 -15.05 5.52
N GLY A 434 8.37 -14.54 4.29
CA GLY A 434 7.26 -13.84 3.68
C GLY A 434 6.46 -14.73 2.74
N THR A 435 5.51 -14.09 2.06
CA THR A 435 4.56 -14.70 1.12
C THR A 435 5.18 -15.20 -0.18
N ALA A 436 6.47 -14.92 -0.39
CA ALA A 436 7.23 -15.39 -1.54
C ALA A 436 8.59 -16.01 -1.19
N GLY A 437 8.82 -16.36 0.09
CA GLY A 437 10.01 -17.09 0.54
C GLY A 437 10.74 -16.43 1.71
N ARG A 438 11.99 -16.87 1.96
CA ARG A 438 12.80 -16.42 3.10
C ARG A 438 13.53 -15.10 2.79
N ASP A 439 13.43 -14.13 3.71
CA ASP A 439 14.33 -12.96 3.73
C ASP A 439 15.68 -13.37 4.35
N ARG A 440 16.74 -13.33 3.53
CA ARG A 440 18.10 -13.66 3.97
C ARG A 440 18.83 -12.45 4.58
N SER A 441 18.32 -11.25 4.38
CA SER A 441 18.87 -10.00 4.91
C SER A 441 18.31 -9.64 6.29
N ALA A 442 17.28 -10.37 6.74
CA ALA A 442 16.59 -10.08 7.98
C ALA A 442 17.51 -10.15 9.21
N THR A 443 17.53 -9.07 9.99
CA THR A 443 18.32 -8.97 11.22
C THR A 443 17.52 -8.33 12.35
N ILE A 444 18.04 -8.36 13.57
CA ILE A 444 17.59 -7.55 14.70
C ILE A 444 18.61 -6.44 14.92
N LEU A 445 18.13 -5.20 15.06
CA LEU A 445 18.91 -4.02 15.42
C LEU A 445 18.49 -3.56 16.82
N PRO A 446 19.38 -3.62 17.84
CA PRO A 446 19.06 -3.14 19.18
C PRO A 446 19.23 -1.62 19.30
N TYR A 447 18.76 -1.07 20.43
CA TYR A 447 18.91 0.34 20.82
C TYR A 447 18.26 1.34 19.86
N VAL A 448 17.15 0.96 19.26
CA VAL A 448 16.38 1.85 18.38
C VAL A 448 15.22 2.45 19.15
N ASP A 449 15.08 3.77 19.09
CA ASP A 449 13.90 4.46 19.61
C ASP A 449 12.87 4.62 18.49
N VAL A 450 11.62 4.21 18.71
CA VAL A 450 10.51 4.42 17.76
C VAL A 450 9.39 5.14 18.48
N ALA A 451 8.93 6.26 17.91
CA ALA A 451 7.93 7.13 18.53
C ALA A 451 6.83 7.56 17.54
N PHE A 452 5.61 7.72 18.06
CA PHE A 452 4.43 8.16 17.33
C PHE A 452 3.73 9.31 18.08
N GLY A 453 4.48 10.34 18.44
CA GLY A 453 3.98 11.47 19.22
C GLY A 453 4.17 11.32 20.74
N LEU A 454 3.59 12.25 21.50
CA LEU A 454 3.82 12.38 22.95
C LEU A 454 3.30 11.16 23.71
N GLY A 455 4.19 10.35 24.28
CA GLY A 455 3.82 9.25 25.18
C GLY A 455 3.57 7.89 24.51
N VAL A 456 3.60 7.80 23.17
CA VAL A 456 3.59 6.52 22.44
C VAL A 456 4.97 6.30 21.84
N GLU A 457 5.79 5.55 22.57
CA GLU A 457 7.16 5.27 22.17
C GLU A 457 7.66 3.92 22.69
N ALA A 458 8.64 3.36 21.98
CA ALA A 458 9.48 2.28 22.47
C ALA A 458 10.92 2.78 22.49
N LYS A 459 11.50 2.86 23.69
CA LYS A 459 12.91 3.27 23.88
C LYS A 459 13.83 2.06 23.91
N LYS A 460 15.01 2.23 23.30
CA LYS A 460 16.08 1.24 23.24
C LYS A 460 15.58 -0.13 22.80
N ALA A 461 14.62 -0.16 21.89
CA ALA A 461 13.98 -1.37 21.44
C ALA A 461 14.91 -2.19 20.54
N SER A 462 14.69 -3.50 20.56
CA SER A 462 15.21 -4.40 19.53
C SER A 462 14.19 -4.50 18.41
N VAL A 463 14.50 -3.91 17.26
CA VAL A 463 13.61 -3.90 16.10
C VAL A 463 14.08 -4.92 15.07
N ALA A 464 13.15 -5.54 14.35
CA ALA A 464 13.51 -6.33 13.18
C ALA A 464 13.82 -5.40 12.00
N VAL A 465 14.91 -5.66 11.30
CA VAL A 465 15.27 -4.99 10.06
C VAL A 465 14.94 -5.95 8.92
N LEU A 466 13.97 -5.58 8.09
CA LEU A 466 13.53 -6.39 6.95
C LEU A 466 13.78 -5.65 5.63
N ASN A 467 13.89 -6.41 4.54
CA ASN A 467 13.82 -5.82 3.21
C ASN A 467 12.37 -5.41 2.88
N LEU A 468 12.09 -4.12 3.05
CA LEU A 468 10.80 -3.51 2.68
C LEU A 468 10.85 -2.76 1.34
N ASP A 469 11.88 -2.96 0.51
CA ASP A 469 11.96 -2.35 -0.81
C ASP A 469 10.86 -2.88 -1.74
N ALA A 470 10.59 -4.18 -1.69
CA ALA A 470 9.54 -4.80 -2.50
C ALA A 470 8.14 -4.28 -2.14
N PRO A 471 7.71 -4.32 -0.86
CA PRO A 471 6.44 -3.71 -0.47
C PRO A 471 6.36 -2.22 -0.81
N SER A 472 7.45 -1.46 -0.59
CA SER A 472 7.46 -0.02 -0.91
C SER A 472 7.27 0.23 -2.40
N PHE A 473 7.96 -0.54 -3.25
CA PHE A 473 7.80 -0.48 -4.69
C PHE A 473 6.37 -0.80 -5.14
N LEU A 474 5.79 -1.87 -4.58
CA LEU A 474 4.44 -2.33 -4.93
C LEU A 474 3.35 -1.35 -4.50
N LEU A 475 3.52 -0.70 -3.35
CA LEU A 475 2.63 0.33 -2.84
C LEU A 475 2.88 1.69 -3.49
N GLY A 476 4.05 1.90 -4.10
CA GLY A 476 4.50 3.20 -4.59
C GLY A 476 4.73 4.21 -3.47
N ILE A 477 4.96 3.74 -2.24
CA ILE A 477 5.15 4.55 -1.04
C ILE A 477 6.35 4.01 -0.26
N ASP A 478 7.21 4.89 0.24
CA ASP A 478 8.33 4.54 1.09
C ASP A 478 7.85 4.04 2.46
N ILE A 479 7.94 2.73 2.68
CA ILE A 479 7.61 2.11 3.96
C ILE A 479 8.86 2.08 4.83
N GLY A 480 8.85 2.91 5.86
CA GLY A 480 9.92 2.96 6.85
C GLY A 480 9.86 1.80 7.85
N GLY A 481 8.69 1.20 8.07
CA GLY A 481 8.55 0.07 8.99
C GLY A 481 7.15 -0.52 9.13
N ILE A 482 7.02 -1.44 10.09
CA ILE A 482 5.76 -2.08 10.47
C ILE A 482 5.67 -2.06 11.99
N VAL A 483 4.51 -1.70 12.53
CA VAL A 483 4.19 -1.78 13.95
C VAL A 483 3.21 -2.92 14.13
N GLY A 484 3.66 -3.97 14.78
CA GLY A 484 2.86 -5.17 14.97
C GLY A 484 2.41 -5.41 16.40
N HIS A 485 1.84 -6.60 16.62
CA HIS A 485 1.15 -6.95 17.85
C HIS A 485 1.95 -6.64 19.12
N GLY A 486 3.24 -6.97 19.18
CA GLY A 486 4.06 -6.79 20.38
C GLY A 486 4.20 -5.33 20.86
N PHE A 487 4.06 -4.35 19.96
CA PHE A 487 3.98 -2.94 20.34
C PHE A 487 2.53 -2.52 20.63
N LEU A 488 1.61 -2.92 19.76
CA LEU A 488 0.20 -2.54 19.80
C LEU A 488 -0.55 -3.07 21.03
N SER A 489 -0.17 -4.25 21.54
CA SER A 489 -0.84 -4.91 22.66
C SER A 489 -0.76 -4.15 24.00
N LYS A 490 0.07 -3.11 24.07
CA LYS A 490 0.19 -2.21 25.22
C LYS A 490 -0.91 -1.16 25.28
N TYR A 491 -1.67 -1.00 24.20
CA TYR A 491 -2.67 0.04 24.04
C TYR A 491 -4.02 -0.58 23.71
N LYS A 492 -5.09 0.17 23.92
CA LYS A 492 -6.29 0.01 23.12
C LYS A 492 -6.06 0.69 21.77
N VAL A 493 -6.25 -0.06 20.68
CA VAL A 493 -5.92 0.40 19.32
C VAL A 493 -7.20 0.57 18.53
N THR A 494 -7.50 1.79 18.08
CA THR A 494 -8.70 2.10 17.32
C THR A 494 -8.36 2.70 15.97
N PHE A 495 -8.74 2.02 14.89
CA PHE A 495 -8.69 2.51 13.53
C PHE A 495 -10.05 3.12 13.18
N ASP A 496 -10.09 4.44 13.05
CA ASP A 496 -11.26 5.20 12.63
C ASP A 496 -11.08 5.59 11.15
N LEU A 497 -11.66 4.76 10.26
CA LEU A 497 -11.56 4.99 8.82
C LEU A 497 -12.39 6.19 8.36
N GLN A 498 -13.42 6.57 9.11
CA GLN A 498 -14.29 7.69 8.74
C GLN A 498 -13.56 9.02 8.90
N HIS A 499 -12.79 9.18 9.98
CA HIS A 499 -12.05 10.39 10.26
C HIS A 499 -10.58 10.33 9.78
N GLY A 500 -10.13 9.15 9.34
CA GLY A 500 -8.74 8.94 8.94
C GLY A 500 -7.80 9.08 10.13
N GLU A 501 -8.13 8.42 11.24
CA GLU A 501 -7.36 8.49 12.49
C GLU A 501 -7.04 7.10 13.06
N LEU A 502 -5.86 6.99 13.66
CA LEU A 502 -5.50 5.89 14.56
C LEU A 502 -5.44 6.45 15.99
N ALA A 503 -6.27 5.93 16.89
CA ALA A 503 -6.21 6.25 18.31
C ALA A 503 -5.50 5.16 19.10
N LEU A 504 -4.61 5.57 20.00
CA LEU A 504 -3.87 4.72 20.93
C LEU A 504 -4.11 5.22 22.35
N ARG A 505 -4.59 4.34 23.23
CA ARG A 505 -4.92 4.64 24.63
C ARG A 505 -4.28 3.68 25.61
#